data_AF-X1IBJ5-F1
#
_entry.id   AF-X1IBJ5-F1
#
_cell.length_a   1.000
_cell.length_b   1.000
_cell.length_c   1.000
_cell.angle_alpha   90.00
_cell.angle_beta   90.00
_cell.angle_gamma   90.00
#
_symmetry.space_group_name_H-M   'P 1'
#
loop_
_entity.id
_entity.type
_entity.pdbx_description
1 polymer ?
#
loop_
_entity_poly.entity_id
_entity_poly.type
_entity_poly.pdbx_seq_one_letter_code
_entity_poly.pdbx_strand_id
1 'polypeptide(L)' 'WVLKAEQLKSSYVLDIFGVKKITQAVNQVDLEVQENEVYGIAGESGCGKTTLLKTPL' A
#
# COMPACT_ATOMS: atom_id res chain seq x y z
N TRP A 1 -11.97 9.60 13.61
CA TRP A 1 -11.29 8.82 12.57
C TRP A 1 -12.20 8.70 11.37
N VAL A 2 -11.81 9.34 10.26
CA VAL A 2 -12.51 9.14 8.98
C VAL A 2 -11.90 7.93 8.26
N LEU A 3 -10.62 7.66 8.50
CA LEU A 3 -9.90 6.54 7.92
C LEU A 3 -8.93 5.96 8.95
N LYS A 4 -9.00 4.64 9.15
CA LYS A 4 -8.06 3.90 9.99
C LYS A 4 -7.78 2.54 9.35
N ALA A 5 -6.50 2.23 9.16
CA ALA A 5 -6.02 0.93 8.71
C ALA A 5 -4.87 0.48 9.60
N GLU A 6 -4.94 -0.78 10.01
CA GLU A 6 -3.94 -1.42 10.86
C GLU A 6 -3.37 -2.63 10.13
N GLN A 7 -2.04 -2.76 10.16
CA GLN A 7 -1.30 -3.89 9.62
C GLN A 7 -1.63 -4.19 8.15
N LEU A 8 -1.87 -3.15 7.35
CA LEU A 8 -2.27 -3.29 5.96
C LEU A 8 -1.19 -4.03 5.16
N LYS A 9 -1.61 -5.00 4.35
CA LYS A 9 -0.73 -5.81 3.52
C LYS A 9 -1.33 -5.96 2.13
N SER A 10 -0.49 -5.85 1.11
CA SER A 10 -0.89 -6.06 -0.28
C SER A 10 0.28 -6.62 -1.07
N SER A 11 0.00 -7.66 -1.86
CA SER A 11 0.98 -8.37 -2.65
C SER A 11 0.46 -8.59 -4.08
N TYR A 12 1.36 -8.48 -5.04
CA TYR A 12 1.10 -8.86 -6.42
C TYR A 12 1.84 -10.13 -6.77
N VAL A 13 1.17 -10.99 -7.53
CA VAL A 13 1.82 -12.13 -8.20
C VAL A 13 2.17 -11.68 -9.61
N LEU A 14 3.47 -11.59 -9.88
CA LEU A 14 4.00 -11.29 -11.20
C LEU A 14 4.43 -12.61 -11.85
N ASP A 15 3.99 -12.85 -13.07
CA ASP A 15 4.53 -13.92 -13.90
C ASP A 15 5.64 -13.31 -14.77
N ILE A 16 6.88 -13.75 -14.52
CA ILE A 16 8.06 -13.28 -15.25
C ILE A 16 8.70 -14.51 -15.90
N PHE A 17 8.45 -14.66 -17.21
CA PHE A 17 8.96 -15.78 -18.00
C PHE A 17 8.60 -17.17 -17.44
N GLY A 18 7.37 -17.35 -16.95
CA GLY A 18 6.90 -18.60 -16.36
C GLY A 18 7.34 -18.80 -14.91
N VAL A 19 8.09 -17.86 -14.34
CA VAL A 19 8.42 -17.84 -12.91
C VAL A 19 7.46 -16.90 -12.19
N LYS A 20 6.64 -17.47 -11.29
CA LYS A 20 5.79 -16.67 -10.39
C LYS A 20 6.64 -16.01 -9.32
N LYS A 21 6.75 -14.68 -9.36
CA LYS A 21 7.37 -13.86 -8.32
C LYS A 21 6.28 -13.15 -7.53
N ILE A 22 6.32 -13.31 -6.20
CA ILE A 22 5.46 -12.55 -5.29
C ILE A 22 6.20 -11.28 -4.89
N THR A 23 5.56 -10.13 -5.08
CA THR A 23 6.10 -8.83 -4.64
C THR A 23 5.14 -8.22 -3.65
N GLN A 24 5.60 -8.01 -2.42
CA GLN A 24 4.84 -7.36 -1.37
C GLN A 24 4.99 -5.85 -1.51
N ALA A 25 3.97 -5.19 -2.05
CA ALA A 25 3.98 -3.76 -2.33
C ALA A 25 3.55 -2.92 -1.12
N VAL A 26 2.79 -3.50 -0.19
CA VAL A 26 2.46 -2.92 1.11
C VAL A 26 2.71 -3.98 2.18
N ASN A 27 3.49 -3.65 3.19
CA ASN A 27 3.89 -4.59 4.23
C ASN A 27 3.73 -3.98 5.62
N GLN A 28 2.66 -4.36 6.33
CA GLN A 28 2.40 -3.93 7.71
C GLN A 28 2.38 -2.42 7.88
N VAL A 29 1.61 -1.75 7.04
CA VAL A 29 1.45 -0.29 7.15
C VAL A 29 0.25 0.01 8.04
N ASP A 30 0.49 0.81 9.07
CA ASP A 30 -0.55 1.45 9.87
C ASP A 30 -0.76 2.87 9.33
N LEU A 31 -2.02 3.23 9.05
CA LEU A 31 -2.38 4.55 8.54
C LEU A 31 -3.65 5.04 9.22
N GLU A 32 -3.62 6.29 9.66
CA GLU A 32 -4.72 6.92 10.35
C GLU A 32 -4.86 8.35 9.86
N VAL A 33 -6.07 8.73 9.44
CA VAL A 33 -6.37 10.07 8.94
C VAL A 33 -7.60 10.61 9.66
N GLN A 34 -7.42 11.78 10.26
CA GLN A 34 -8.45 12.46 11.01
C GLN A 34 -9.39 13.25 10.11
N GLU A 35 -10.51 13.66 10.70
CA GLU A 35 -11.41 14.60 10.02
C GLU A 35 -10.68 15.92 9.74
N ASN A 36 -10.86 16.47 8.54
CA ASN A 36 -10.23 17.70 8.07
C ASN A 36 -8.68 17.65 7.97
N GLU A 37 -8.08 16.46 7.95
CA GLU A 37 -6.64 16.29 7.74
C GLU A 37 -6.30 16.09 6.26
N VAL A 38 -5.22 16.74 5.81
CA VAL A 38 -4.63 16.50 4.48
C VAL A 38 -3.36 15.68 4.65
N TYR A 39 -3.36 14.47 4.10
CA TYR A 39 -2.24 13.54 4.18
C TYR A 39 -1.57 13.36 2.81
N GLY A 40 -0.23 13.40 2.77
CA GLY A 40 0.58 13.24 1.56
C GLY A 40 1.49 12.02 1.64
N ILE A 41 1.58 11.25 0.55
CA ILE A 41 2.45 10.06 0.45
C ILE A 41 3.52 10.31 -0.62
N ALA A 42 4.79 10.27 -0.21
CA ALA A 42 5.94 10.53 -1.07
C ALA A 42 6.98 9.40 -1.00
N GLY A 43 7.86 9.33 -2.00
CA GLY A 43 8.87 8.26 -2.16
C GLY A 43 9.19 7.97 -3.62
N GLU A 44 10.19 7.15 -3.88
CA GLU A 44 10.67 6.80 -5.23
C GLU A 44 9.65 6.02 -6.06
N SER A 45 9.82 6.00 -7.39
CA SER A 45 8.99 5.18 -8.27
C SER A 45 9.11 3.70 -7.88
N GLY A 46 7.98 3.00 -7.77
CA GLY A 46 7.95 1.59 -7.38
C GLY A 46 7.96 1.30 -5.88
N CYS A 47 8.05 2.30 -5.00
CA CYS A 47 8.09 2.08 -3.54
C CYS A 47 6.73 1.73 -2.89
N GLY A 48 5.65 1.54 -3.66
CA GLY A 48 4.35 1.10 -3.15
C GLY A 48 3.30 2.18 -2.87
N LYS A 49 3.57 3.47 -3.12
CA LYS A 49 2.63 4.59 -2.83
C LYS A 49 1.23 4.40 -3.43
N THR A 50 1.17 4.14 -4.73
CA THR A 50 -0.11 3.95 -5.43
C THR A 50 -0.81 2.67 -4.99
N THR A 51 -0.05 1.63 -4.62
CA THR A 51 -0.64 0.42 -4.06
C THR A 51 -1.21 0.68 -2.68
N LEU A 52 -0.51 1.41 -1.81
CA LEU A 52 -1.01 1.80 -0.50
C LEU A 52 -2.36 2.53 -0.62
N LEU A 53 -2.48 3.49 -1.53
CA LEU A 53 -3.71 4.24 -1.77
C LEU A 53 -4.85 3.43 -2.41
N LYS A 54 -4.54 2.36 -3.14
CA LYS A 54 -5.54 1.50 -3.81
C LYS A 54 -5.92 0.27 -3.01
N THR A 55 -5.17 -0.04 -1.95
CA THR A 55 -5.45 -1.21 -1.13
C THR A 55 -6.75 -0.93 -0.36
N PRO A 56 -7.76 -1.81 -0.45
CA PRO A 56 -8.99 -1.65 0.32
C PRO A 56 -8.66 -1.71 1.82
N LEU A 57 -9.22 -0.76 2.57
CA LEU A 57 -9.04 -0.58 4.01
C LEU A 57 -10.08 -1.39 4.79
#